data_AF-A0A392PL06-F1
#
_entry.id   AF-A0A392PL06-F1
#
_cell.length_a   1.000
_cell.length_b   1.000
_cell.length_c   1.000
_cell.angle_alpha   90.00
_cell.angle_beta   90.00
_cell.angle_gamma   90.00
#
_symmetry.space_group_name_H-M   'P 1'
#
loop_
_entity.id
_entity.type
_entity.pdbx_description
1 polymer ?
#
loop_
_entity_poly.entity_id
_entity_poly.type
_entity_poly.pdbx_seq_one_letter_code
_entity_poly.pdbx_strand_id
1 'polypeptide(L)'
;MVWKERILLHLGLMDINYAIRKDKPPSITETSLPDDVDRYEKWDRSNRLSMEFIKTNIPASIRGYFDQYDNVQILLKAIDEQFETSNTLALSQQDFQAK
;
A
#
# COMPACT_ATOMS: atom_id res chain seq x y z
N MET A 1 -13.18 -4.31 -12.10
CA MET A 1 -11.78 -4.14 -11.64
C MET A 1 -11.82 -3.44 -10.31
N VAL A 2 -11.52 -4.20 -9.26
CA VAL A 2 -11.45 -3.74 -7.87
C VAL A 2 -10.27 -2.75 -7.79
N TRP A 3 -10.41 -1.62 -7.10
CA TRP A 3 -9.41 -0.52 -7.05
C TRP A 3 -7.96 -1.03 -6.88
N LYS A 4 -7.79 -2.06 -6.03
CA LYS A 4 -6.56 -2.76 -5.72
C LYS A 4 -5.87 -3.37 -6.95
N GLU A 5 -6.62 -4.01 -7.84
CA GLU A 5 -6.08 -4.63 -9.05
C GLU A 5 -5.45 -3.59 -9.98
N ARG A 6 -6.09 -2.42 -10.14
CA ARG A 6 -5.57 -1.33 -10.97
C ARG A 6 -4.28 -0.76 -10.41
N ILE A 7 -4.21 -0.56 -9.09
CA ILE A 7 -2.99 -0.07 -8.44
C ILE A 7 -1.85 -1.09 -8.60
N LEU A 8 -2.11 -2.37 -8.33
CA LEU A 8 -1.11 -3.42 -8.46
C LEU A 8 -0.61 -3.60 -9.89
N LEU A 9 -1.47 -3.41 -10.90
CA LEU A 9 -1.09 -3.42 -12.31
C LEU A 9 -0.08 -2.31 -12.63
N HIS A 10 -0.37 -1.05 -12.26
CA HIS A 10 0.55 0.07 -12.53
C HIS A 10 1.90 -0.10 -11.82
N LEU A 11 1.88 -0.51 -10.54
CA LEU A 11 3.10 -0.75 -9.78
C LEU A 11 3.95 -1.88 -10.39
N GLY A 12 3.30 -2.89 -10.97
CA GLY A 12 3.96 -3.97 -11.69
C GLY A 12 4.56 -3.53 -13.02
N LEU A 13 3.84 -2.71 -13.80
CA LEU A 13 4.33 -2.16 -15.06
C LEU A 13 5.53 -1.22 -14.87
N MET A 14 5.60 -0.54 -13.73
CA MET A 14 6.71 0.35 -13.36
C MET A 14 7.88 -0.37 -12.67
N ASP A 15 7.78 -1.68 -12.43
CA ASP A 15 8.76 -2.49 -11.69
C ASP A 15 9.11 -1.93 -10.29
N ILE A 16 8.09 -1.45 -9.56
CA ILE A 16 8.25 -0.92 -8.20
C ILE A 16 7.49 -1.72 -7.15
N ASN A 17 6.97 -2.91 -7.48
CA ASN A 17 6.15 -3.73 -6.59
C ASN A 17 6.92 -4.78 -5.77
N TYR A 18 8.25 -4.73 -5.73
CA TYR A 18 9.08 -5.69 -5.01
C TYR A 18 8.72 -5.78 -3.51
N ALA A 19 8.56 -4.66 -2.81
CA ALA A 19 8.18 -4.58 -1.41
C ALA A 19 6.74 -5.03 -1.13
N ILE A 20 5.90 -5.16 -2.17
CA ILE A 20 4.56 -5.74 -2.04
C ILE A 20 4.65 -7.27 -2.05
N ARG A 21 5.59 -7.82 -2.83
CA ARG A 21 5.78 -9.27 -3.04
C ARG A 21 6.71 -9.93 -2.03
N LYS A 22 7.52 -9.15 -1.31
CA LYS A 22 8.55 -9.63 -0.40
C LYS A 22 8.39 -8.95 0.95
N ASP A 23 8.53 -9.74 2.01
CA ASP A 23 8.54 -9.22 3.37
C ASP A 23 9.71 -8.27 3.59
N LYS A 24 9.54 -7.36 4.55
CA LYS A 24 10.58 -6.41 4.94
C LYS A 24 11.82 -7.18 5.41
N PRO A 25 12.99 -7.00 4.76
CA PRO A 25 14.21 -7.63 5.22
C PRO A 25 14.66 -7.03 6.56
N PRO A 26 15.53 -7.73 7.31
CA PRO A 26 16.16 -7.19 8.51
C PRO A 26 16.86 -5.87 8.21
N SER A 27 16.89 -4.96 9.18
CA SER A 27 17.66 -3.72 9.08
C SER A 27 19.14 -4.02 8.85
N ILE A 28 19.78 -3.21 8.00
CA ILE A 28 21.22 -3.28 7.79
C ILE A 28 21.96 -2.97 9.10
N THR A 29 22.99 -3.76 9.36
CA THR A 29 23.95 -3.63 10.47
C THR A 29 25.38 -3.52 9.92
N GLU A 30 26.35 -3.15 10.77
CA GLU A 30 27.77 -3.11 10.40
C GLU A 30 28.33 -4.45 9.89
N THR A 31 27.66 -5.56 10.23
CA THR A 31 28.05 -6.93 9.86
C THR A 31 27.26 -7.50 8.69
N SER A 32 26.40 -6.70 8.06
CA SER A 32 25.58 -7.15 6.93
C SER A 32 26.44 -7.48 5.71
N LEU A 33 26.10 -8.56 5.03
CA LEU A 33 26.77 -8.93 3.77
C LEU A 33 26.29 -8.02 2.63
N PRO A 34 27.09 -7.84 1.57
CA PRO A 34 26.70 -7.04 0.41
C PRO A 34 25.32 -7.42 -0.15
N ASP A 35 25.04 -8.72 -0.24
CA ASP A 35 23.74 -9.24 -0.71
C ASP A 35 22.56 -8.85 0.20
N ASP A 36 22.79 -8.71 1.52
CA ASP A 36 21.76 -8.26 2.46
C ASP A 36 21.45 -6.78 2.29
N VAL A 37 22.50 -5.97 2.09
CA VAL A 37 22.39 -4.54 1.80
C VAL A 37 21.61 -4.33 0.51
N ASP A 38 21.99 -5.01 -0.58
CA ASP A 38 21.31 -4.91 -1.87
C ASP A 38 19.83 -5.30 -1.77
N ARG A 39 19.51 -6.36 -1.01
CA ARG A 39 18.12 -6.76 -0.75
C ARG A 39 17.34 -5.70 0.01
N TYR A 40 17.93 -5.12 1.04
CA TYR A 40 17.30 -4.06 1.83
C TYR A 40 17.07 -2.81 1.00
N GLU A 41 18.07 -2.32 0.27
CA GLU A 41 17.95 -1.12 -0.56
C GLU A 41 16.92 -1.29 -1.68
N LYS A 42 16.90 -2.47 -2.31
CA LYS A 42 15.86 -2.82 -3.31
C LYS A 42 14.46 -2.80 -2.71
N TRP A 43 14.31 -3.33 -1.49
CA TRP A 43 13.04 -3.31 -0.77
C TRP A 43 12.64 -1.89 -0.39
N ASP A 44 13.53 -1.11 0.23
CA ASP A 44 13.27 0.27 0.67
C ASP A 44 12.86 1.17 -0.49
N ARG A 45 13.60 1.11 -1.60
CA ARG A 45 13.29 1.87 -2.81
C ARG A 45 11.90 1.53 -3.35
N SER A 46 11.59 0.25 -3.44
CA SER A 46 10.28 -0.22 -3.91
C SER A 46 9.15 0.20 -2.96
N ASN A 47 9.38 0.12 -1.66
CA ASN A 47 8.44 0.54 -0.63
C ASN A 47 8.12 2.04 -0.76
N ARG A 48 9.13 2.91 -0.75
CA ARG A 48 8.98 4.36 -0.88
C ARG A 48 8.27 4.77 -2.18
N LEU A 49 8.70 4.23 -3.32
CA LEU A 49 8.11 4.59 -4.61
C LEU A 49 6.64 4.12 -4.71
N SER A 50 6.34 2.93 -4.21
CA SER A 50 4.95 2.44 -4.19
C SER A 50 4.07 3.28 -3.27
N MET A 51 4.58 3.67 -2.10
CA MET A 51 3.87 4.54 -1.16
C MET A 51 3.51 5.88 -1.79
N GLU A 52 4.47 6.56 -2.41
CA GLU A 52 4.25 7.82 -3.11
C GLU A 52 3.22 7.67 -4.25
N PHE A 53 3.36 6.62 -5.06
CA PHE A 53 2.40 6.34 -6.13
C PHE A 53 0.99 6.11 -5.58
N ILE A 54 0.82 5.31 -4.53
CA ILE A 54 -0.50 5.05 -3.95
C ILE A 54 -1.09 6.34 -3.37
N LYS A 55 -0.31 7.09 -2.57
CA LYS A 55 -0.76 8.35 -1.96
C LYS A 55 -1.17 9.40 -2.98
N THR A 56 -0.51 9.47 -4.13
CA THR A 56 -0.90 10.38 -5.23
C THR A 56 -2.25 10.01 -5.85
N ASN A 57 -2.63 8.74 -5.83
CA ASN A 57 -3.91 8.22 -6.33
C ASN A 57 -5.05 8.28 -5.29
N ILE A 58 -4.75 8.61 -4.03
CA ILE A 58 -5.75 8.79 -2.98
C ILE A 58 -6.28 10.24 -3.00
N PRO A 59 -7.61 10.46 -2.85
CA PRO A 59 -8.18 11.80 -2.73
C PRO A 59 -7.54 12.61 -1.59
N ALA A 60 -7.25 13.88 -1.86
CA ALA A 60 -6.56 14.75 -0.90
C ALA A 60 -7.28 14.88 0.46
N SER A 61 -8.61 14.77 0.47
CA SER A 61 -9.44 14.84 1.68
C SER A 61 -9.15 13.73 2.70
N ILE A 62 -8.65 12.57 2.26
CA ILE A 62 -8.35 11.42 3.12
C ILE A 62 -6.86 11.06 3.12
N ARG A 63 -6.02 11.77 2.35
CA ARG A 63 -4.58 11.47 2.25
C ARG A 63 -3.89 11.50 3.62
N GLY A 64 -4.20 12.49 4.46
CA GLY A 64 -3.59 12.66 5.79
C GLY A 64 -3.80 11.47 6.73
N TYR A 65 -4.89 10.72 6.57
CA TYR A 65 -5.14 9.50 7.35
C TYR A 65 -4.09 8.40 7.07
N PHE A 66 -3.57 8.38 5.84
CA PHE A 66 -2.61 7.36 5.38
C PHE A 66 -1.14 7.79 5.53
N ASP A 67 -0.88 9.01 6.01
CA ASP A 67 0.50 9.49 6.14
C ASP A 67 1.29 8.85 7.27
N GLN A 68 0.61 8.21 8.22
CA GLN A 68 1.21 7.45 9.32
C GLN A 68 1.87 6.12 8.91
N TYR A 69 1.58 5.61 7.71
CA TYR A 69 2.14 4.33 7.26
C TYR A 69 3.51 4.54 6.61
N ASP A 70 4.46 3.65 6.90
CA ASP A 70 5.82 3.62 6.34
C ASP A 70 6.09 2.34 5.53
N ASN A 71 5.13 1.41 5.50
CA ASN A 71 5.20 0.14 4.79
C ASN A 71 4.02 0.00 3.82
N VAL A 72 4.32 -0.25 2.55
CA VAL A 72 3.35 -0.35 1.45
C VAL A 72 2.33 -1.47 1.66
N GLN A 73 2.71 -2.61 2.24
CA GLN A 73 1.80 -3.72 2.49
C GLN A 73 0.78 -3.34 3.58
N ILE A 74 1.23 -2.65 4.63
CA ILE A 74 0.36 -2.14 5.70
C ILE A 74 -0.58 -1.06 5.14
N LEU A 75 -0.05 -0.13 4.34
CA LEU A 75 -0.86 0.89 3.67
C LEU A 75 -1.96 0.25 2.81
N LEU A 76 -1.61 -0.70 1.95
CA LEU A 76 -2.57 -1.38 1.07
C LEU A 76 -3.66 -2.09 1.87
N LYS A 77 -3.30 -2.74 2.98
CA LYS A 77 -4.26 -3.39 3.87
C LYS A 77 -5.22 -2.38 4.51
N ALA A 78 -4.70 -1.26 5.04
CA ALA A 78 -5.52 -0.22 5.63
C ALA A 78 -6.49 0.41 4.63
N ILE A 79 -6.06 0.60 3.37
CA ILE A 79 -6.94 1.09 2.30
C ILE A 79 -8.03 0.04 2.00
N ASP A 80 -7.68 -1.25 1.91
CA ASP A 80 -8.65 -2.33 1.68
C ASP A 80 -9.75 -2.36 2.74
N GLU A 81 -9.35 -2.32 4.01
CA GLU A 81 -10.27 -2.30 5.16
C GLU A 81 -11.18 -1.05 5.15
N GLN A 82 -10.64 0.12 4.77
CA GLN A 82 -11.42 1.34 4.63
C GLN A 82 -12.46 1.24 3.50
N PHE A 83 -12.10 0.62 2.37
CA PHE A 83 -13.03 0.38 1.26
C PHE A 83 -14.13 -0.61 1.63
N GLU A 84 -13.80 -1.70 2.31
CA GLU A 84 -14.79 -2.68 2.79
C GLU A 84 -15.78 -2.05 3.78
N THR A 85 -15.27 -1.26 4.72
CA THR A 85 -16.09 -0.51 5.69
C THR A 85 -17.03 0.46 4.97
N SER A 86 -16.51 1.23 4.01
CA SER A 86 -17.31 2.20 3.25
C SER A 86 -18.42 1.53 2.43
N ASN A 87 -18.13 0.40 1.79
CA ASN A 87 -19.12 -0.38 1.05
C ASN A 87 -20.22 -0.94 1.97
N THR A 88 -19.84 -1.48 3.12
CA THR A 88 -20.79 -2.00 4.11
C THR A 88 -21.71 -0.91 4.63
N LEU A 89 -21.15 0.26 4.96
CA LEU A 89 -21.93 1.42 5.39
C LEU A 89 -22.92 1.88 4.31
N ALA A 90 -22.48 1.96 3.05
CA ALA A 90 -23.34 2.35 1.94
C ALA A 90 -24.53 1.39 1.74
N LEU A 91 -24.29 0.08 1.86
CA LEU A 91 -25.35 -0.94 1.79
C LEU A 91 -26.36 -0.79 2.94
N SER A 92 -25.88 -0.61 4.17
CA SER A 92 -26.78 -0.42 5.33
C SER A 92 -27.64 0.86 5.25
N GLN A 93 -27.11 1.94 4.68
CA GLN A 93 -27.86 3.18 4.47
C GLN A 93 -28.96 3.01 3.42
N GLN A 94 -28.69 2.26 2.35
CA GLN A 94 -29.71 1.94 1.33
C GLN A 94 -30.84 1.10 1.93
N ASP A 95 -30.52 0.09 2.74
CA ASP A 95 -31.52 -0.77 3.40
C ASP A 95 -32.39 0.00 4.41
N PHE A 96 -31.85 1.04 5.05
CA PHE A 96 -32.62 1.91 5.95
C PHE A 96 -33.54 2.86 5.19
N GLN A 97 -33.12 3.41 4.04
CA GLN A 97 -33.95 4.30 3.22
C GLN A 97 -35.02 3.56 2.40
N ALA A 98 -34.88 2.24 2.22
CA ALA A 98 -35.83 1.40 1.51
C ALA A 98 -36.96 0.82 2.40
N LYS A 99 -36.97 1.14 3.71
CA LYS A 99 -38.01 0.77 4.67
C LYS A 99 -38.85 1.98 5.08
#